data_AF-A0A1W9KWA3-F1
#
_entry.id   AF-A0A1W9KWA3-F1
#
_cell.length_a   1.000
_cell.length_b   1.000
_cell.length_c   1.000
_cell.angle_alpha   90.00
_cell.angle_beta   90.00
_cell.angle_gamma   90.00
#
_symmetry.space_group_name_H-M   'P 1'
#
loop_
_entity.id
_entity.type
_entity.pdbx_description
1 polymer ?
#
loop_
_entity_poly.entity_id
_entity_poly.type
_entity_poly.pdbx_seq_one_letter_code
_entity_poly.pdbx_strand_id
1 'polypeptide(L)'
;MDGMAAIWTRDTPWRQGHVLTAEAVQAMGLSHPETPDSTCVVVISHDCDLANHDLQVEPNVELIIGRHLTEGNGNYFWAKAPRTLHVDVLRHDAPAIVELVATAKGVVPKEALAAFAPDTAFSFSGKSLSALRSWLGVRYNRTAFPDPFVDRLSQSKVDRRLAKIIEPVGNLLSAIYFDIDGGKEIDHSDGSPFELKIVLAYPLGDDPDQAADEVEKLEIQIADLFEKKYFDQAAGKWDGVALKQCMSISEDDLSVSKARLLTQWRLEYMTLKADEEQPGAPD
;
A
#
# COMPACT_ATOMS: atom_id res chain seq x y z
N MET A 1 23.10 18.24 -39.09
CA MET A 1 23.31 18.66 -37.68
C MET A 1 23.34 17.38 -36.89
N ASP A 2 24.55 16.95 -36.50
CA ASP A 2 24.76 15.72 -35.73
C ASP A 2 23.99 15.82 -34.43
N GLY A 3 22.89 15.06 -34.33
CA GLY A 3 22.19 14.88 -33.07
C GLY A 3 23.08 14.04 -32.18
N MET A 4 23.78 14.67 -31.24
CA MET A 4 24.43 13.92 -30.16
C MET A 4 23.34 13.10 -29.49
N ALA A 5 23.50 11.77 -29.50
CA ALA A 5 22.65 10.88 -28.71
C ALA A 5 22.65 11.41 -27.27
N ALA A 6 21.47 11.54 -26.66
CA ALA A 6 21.37 12.02 -25.30
C ALA A 6 22.13 11.05 -24.38
N ILE A 7 23.11 11.58 -23.64
CA ILE A 7 23.96 10.80 -22.74
C ILE A 7 23.37 10.90 -21.34
N TRP A 8 23.25 9.77 -20.64
CA TRP A 8 22.85 9.80 -19.24
C TRP A 8 23.95 10.45 -18.40
N THR A 9 23.60 11.49 -17.66
CA THR A 9 24.53 12.20 -16.78
C THR A 9 24.02 12.18 -15.34
N ARG A 10 24.91 12.55 -14.42
CA ARG A 10 24.55 12.73 -13.01
C ARG A 10 23.45 13.77 -12.82
N ASP A 11 23.39 14.78 -13.68
CA ASP A 11 22.43 15.88 -13.64
C ASP A 11 21.12 15.55 -14.37
N THR A 12 20.74 14.28 -14.36
CA THR A 12 19.48 13.80 -14.95
C THR A 12 18.26 14.52 -14.36
N PRO A 13 17.22 14.84 -15.16
CA PRO A 13 15.98 15.42 -14.66
C PRO A 13 15.08 14.39 -13.96
N TRP A 14 15.39 13.10 -14.06
CA TRP A 14 14.56 12.02 -13.52
C TRP A 14 14.71 11.87 -11.99
N ARG A 15 13.59 11.66 -11.31
CA ARG A 15 13.49 11.40 -9.86
C ARG A 15 12.49 10.28 -9.59
N GLN A 16 12.57 9.64 -8.43
CA GLN A 16 11.56 8.67 -8.00
C GLN A 16 10.17 9.32 -7.97
N GLY A 17 9.18 8.62 -8.53
CA GLY A 17 7.81 9.10 -8.67
C GLY A 17 7.56 9.95 -9.92
N HIS A 18 8.57 10.26 -10.74
CA HIS A 18 8.33 10.89 -12.04
C HIS A 18 7.57 9.95 -12.99
N VAL A 19 6.72 10.54 -13.82
CA VAL A 19 5.91 9.83 -14.81
C VAL A 19 6.56 9.98 -16.19
N LEU A 20 6.52 8.93 -17.01
CA LEU A 20 6.96 9.01 -18.40
C LEU A 20 5.89 9.69 -19.26
N THR A 21 6.32 10.50 -20.24
CA THR A 21 5.43 11.07 -21.25
C THR A 21 4.87 9.99 -22.17
N ALA A 22 3.75 10.26 -22.85
CA ALA A 22 3.18 9.35 -23.84
C ALA A 22 4.19 8.99 -24.96
N GLU A 23 5.03 9.94 -25.37
CA GLU A 23 6.10 9.71 -26.35
C GLU A 23 7.14 8.70 -25.83
N ALA A 24 7.61 8.85 -24.60
CA ALA A 24 8.57 7.93 -23.98
C ALA A 24 7.96 6.53 -23.81
N VAL A 25 6.72 6.46 -23.34
CA VAL A 25 5.95 5.22 -23.18
C VAL A 25 5.84 4.47 -24.52
N GLN A 26 5.46 5.18 -25.60
CA GLN A 26 5.35 4.60 -26.94
C GLN A 26 6.71 4.14 -27.48
N ALA A 27 7.75 4.98 -27.36
CA ALA A 27 9.09 4.68 -27.86
C ALA A 27 9.72 3.45 -27.20
N MET A 28 9.40 3.22 -25.92
CA MET A 28 9.89 2.06 -25.16
C MET A 28 8.94 0.86 -25.17
N GLY A 29 7.80 0.94 -25.89
CA GLY A 29 6.83 -0.16 -25.97
C GLY A 29 6.20 -0.52 -24.62
N LEU A 30 6.09 0.46 -23.72
CA LEU A 30 5.51 0.27 -22.40
C LEU A 30 4.00 0.47 -22.51
N SER A 31 3.20 -0.53 -22.12
CA SER A 31 1.74 -0.41 -22.17
C SER A 31 1.10 -1.28 -21.10
N HIS A 32 0.07 -0.76 -20.43
CA HIS A 32 -0.72 -1.57 -19.51
C HIS A 32 -1.48 -2.64 -20.32
N PRO A 33 -1.34 -3.94 -20.01
CA PRO A 33 -1.81 -5.01 -20.87
C PRO A 33 -3.34 -5.02 -21.06
N GLU A 34 -4.09 -4.66 -20.02
CA GLU A 34 -5.56 -4.69 -20.04
C GLU A 34 -6.18 -3.35 -20.44
N THR A 35 -5.48 -2.24 -20.20
CA THR A 35 -6.02 -0.89 -20.36
C THR A 35 -4.97 0.05 -20.96
N PRO A 36 -4.57 -0.16 -22.23
CA PRO A 36 -3.52 0.63 -22.87
C PRO A 36 -3.77 2.15 -22.82
N ASP A 37 -5.02 2.57 -23.00
CA ASP A 37 -5.43 3.98 -23.06
C ASP A 37 -5.30 4.72 -21.72
N SER A 38 -5.22 3.99 -20.60
CA SER A 38 -5.04 4.57 -19.27
C SER A 38 -3.63 4.33 -18.71
N THR A 39 -2.69 3.84 -19.52
CA THR A 39 -1.30 3.55 -19.09
C THR A 39 -0.67 4.76 -18.39
N CYS A 40 -0.10 4.52 -17.22
CA CYS A 40 0.71 5.48 -16.47
C CYS A 40 1.98 4.79 -15.98
N VAL A 41 3.13 5.16 -16.53
CA VAL A 41 4.41 4.54 -16.15
C VAL A 41 5.16 5.43 -15.17
N VAL A 42 5.41 4.90 -13.97
CA VAL A 42 6.05 5.63 -12.87
C VAL A 42 7.46 5.11 -12.65
N VAL A 43 8.43 6.03 -12.57
CA VAL A 43 9.82 5.73 -12.19
C VAL A 43 9.89 5.38 -10.71
N ILE A 44 10.50 4.25 -10.38
CA ILE A 44 10.64 3.77 -9.00
C ILE A 44 12.09 3.63 -8.53
N SER A 45 13.09 3.77 -9.41
CA SER A 45 14.50 3.88 -8.98
C SER A 45 14.69 5.03 -7.99
N HIS A 46 15.60 4.84 -7.02
CA HIS A 46 15.96 5.90 -6.09
C HIS A 46 16.76 7.00 -6.80
N ASP A 47 16.66 8.24 -6.29
CA ASP A 47 17.35 9.40 -6.87
C ASP A 47 18.87 9.21 -6.94
N CYS A 48 19.48 8.53 -5.97
CA CYS A 48 20.91 8.22 -6.00
C CYS A 48 21.28 7.25 -7.13
N ASP A 49 20.42 6.28 -7.42
CA ASP A 49 20.62 5.31 -8.49
C ASP A 49 20.44 5.99 -9.84
N LEU A 50 19.44 6.86 -9.96
CA LEU A 50 19.22 7.70 -11.13
C LEU A 50 20.41 8.64 -11.39
N ALA A 51 20.96 9.28 -10.35
CA ALA A 51 22.12 10.16 -10.46
C ALA A 51 23.45 9.42 -10.71
N ASN A 52 23.48 8.09 -10.53
CA ASN A 52 24.66 7.31 -10.85
C ASN A 52 24.83 7.23 -12.38
N HIS A 53 25.91 7.81 -12.91
CA HIS A 53 26.21 7.82 -14.35
C HIS A 53 27.17 6.70 -14.76
N ASP A 54 27.61 5.86 -13.82
CA ASP A 54 28.35 4.65 -14.13
C ASP A 54 27.38 3.57 -14.62
N LEU A 55 27.26 3.46 -15.95
CA LEU A 55 26.37 2.50 -16.61
C LEU A 55 26.83 1.04 -16.46
N GLN A 56 28.04 0.77 -15.98
CA GLN A 56 28.46 -0.59 -15.65
C GLN A 56 27.95 -1.02 -14.26
N VAL A 57 27.80 -0.06 -13.35
CA VAL A 57 27.31 -0.30 -11.99
C VAL A 57 25.79 -0.24 -11.94
N GLU A 58 25.19 0.81 -12.51
CA GLU A 58 23.76 1.07 -12.45
C GLU A 58 23.22 1.41 -13.86
N PRO A 59 23.06 0.41 -14.76
CA PRO A 59 22.68 0.64 -16.16
C PRO A 59 21.22 1.04 -16.37
N ASN A 60 20.34 0.70 -15.43
CA ASN A 60 18.90 0.68 -15.66
C ASN A 60 18.14 1.70 -14.83
N VAL A 61 16.93 2.00 -15.27
CA VAL A 61 15.89 2.68 -14.50
C VAL A 61 14.77 1.68 -14.27
N GLU A 62 14.42 1.49 -13.01
CA GLU A 62 13.28 0.69 -12.58
C GLU A 62 12.00 1.52 -12.66
N LEU A 63 10.92 0.87 -13.10
CA LEU A 63 9.62 1.48 -13.32
C LEU A 63 8.48 0.51 -13.00
N ILE A 64 7.30 1.05 -12.75
CA ILE A 64 6.05 0.30 -12.67
C ILE A 64 5.14 0.77 -13.80
N ILE A 65 4.66 -0.20 -14.58
CA ILE A 65 3.64 0.04 -15.61
C ILE A 65 2.28 -0.04 -14.93
N GLY A 66 1.72 1.12 -14.59
CA GLY A 66 0.43 1.25 -13.92
C GLY A 66 -0.65 1.80 -14.84
N ARG A 67 -1.74 2.25 -14.23
CA ARG A 67 -2.84 2.90 -14.93
C ARG A 67 -3.51 4.02 -14.13
N HIS A 68 -4.13 4.94 -14.82
CA HIS A 68 -5.02 5.94 -14.22
C HIS A 68 -6.35 5.30 -13.81
N LEU A 69 -6.84 5.72 -12.64
CA LEU A 69 -8.16 5.35 -12.14
C LEU A 69 -9.05 6.59 -12.02
N THR A 70 -10.35 6.38 -12.21
CA THR A 70 -11.38 7.39 -11.90
C THR A 70 -11.61 7.51 -10.40
N GLU A 71 -11.53 6.39 -9.67
CA GLU A 71 -11.74 6.30 -8.23
C GLU A 71 -10.76 5.31 -7.63
N GLY A 72 -10.28 5.58 -6.41
CA GLY A 72 -9.38 4.70 -5.69
C GLY A 72 -10.13 3.88 -4.65
N ASN A 73 -9.75 2.61 -4.53
CA ASN A 73 -10.12 1.79 -3.39
C ASN A 73 -9.28 2.14 -2.15
N GLY A 74 -9.93 2.58 -1.05
CA GLY A 74 -9.27 2.96 0.21
C GLY A 74 -8.39 1.87 0.82
N ASN A 75 -8.65 0.60 0.50
CA ASN A 75 -7.84 -0.54 0.91
C ASN A 75 -6.44 -0.56 0.27
N TYR A 76 -6.25 0.07 -0.88
CA TYR A 76 -5.00 0.04 -1.64
C TYR A 76 -4.12 1.28 -1.42
N PHE A 77 -4.55 2.22 -0.60
CA PHE A 77 -3.71 3.34 -0.17
C PHE A 77 -2.72 2.93 0.94
N TRP A 78 -1.69 3.75 1.14
CA TRP A 78 -0.73 3.62 2.25
C TRP A 78 -0.02 2.27 2.38
N ALA A 79 0.19 1.56 1.27
CA ALA A 79 0.85 0.25 1.24
C ALA A 79 0.17 -0.85 2.08
N LYS A 80 -1.12 -0.69 2.43
CA LYS A 80 -1.90 -1.72 3.16
C LYS A 80 -2.10 -3.00 2.34
N ALA A 81 -2.06 -2.88 1.02
CA ALA A 81 -2.01 -3.99 0.08
C ALA A 81 -0.62 -4.07 -0.61
N PRO A 82 0.19 -5.09 -0.31
CA PRO A 82 1.51 -5.29 -0.92
C PRO A 82 1.55 -5.64 -2.40
N ARG A 83 0.41 -5.97 -2.99
CA ARG A 83 0.32 -6.30 -4.42
C ARG A 83 -0.11 -5.10 -5.25
N THR A 84 -0.93 -4.22 -4.69
CA THR A 84 -1.55 -3.10 -5.39
C THR A 84 -1.46 -1.85 -4.53
N LEU A 85 -0.97 -0.76 -5.10
CA LEU A 85 -0.95 0.56 -4.49
C LEU A 85 -1.82 1.50 -5.31
N HIS A 86 -2.73 2.18 -4.64
CA HIS A 86 -3.35 3.40 -5.14
C HIS A 86 -2.63 4.59 -4.52
N VAL A 87 -2.22 5.53 -5.37
CA VAL A 87 -1.46 6.70 -4.95
C VAL A 87 -2.08 7.96 -5.55
N ASP A 88 -2.27 8.97 -4.69
CA ASP A 88 -2.73 10.28 -5.09
C ASP A 88 -1.62 11.01 -5.85
N VAL A 89 -1.97 11.59 -7.00
CA VAL A 89 -1.10 12.43 -7.81
C VAL A 89 -1.87 13.68 -8.23
N LEU A 90 -1.17 14.75 -8.58
CA LEU A 90 -1.77 15.85 -9.34
C LEU A 90 -1.46 15.65 -10.81
N ARG A 91 -2.46 15.82 -11.67
CA ARG A 91 -2.33 15.87 -13.13
C ARG A 91 -2.87 17.21 -13.62
N HIS A 92 -2.01 18.08 -14.13
CA HIS A 92 -2.34 19.48 -14.43
C HIS A 92 -3.02 20.17 -13.24
N ASP A 93 -2.44 20.00 -12.05
CA ASP A 93 -2.94 20.51 -10.76
C ASP A 93 -4.32 19.99 -10.31
N ALA A 94 -4.93 19.06 -11.07
CA ALA A 94 -6.15 18.37 -10.67
C ALA A 94 -5.83 17.05 -9.95
N PRO A 95 -6.54 16.69 -8.86
CA PRO A 95 -6.39 15.40 -8.22
C PRO A 95 -6.66 14.23 -9.19
N ALA A 96 -5.77 13.25 -9.17
CA ALA A 96 -5.90 12.01 -9.92
C ALA A 96 -5.32 10.84 -9.11
N ILE A 97 -5.68 9.62 -9.51
CA ILE A 97 -5.24 8.40 -8.83
C ILE A 97 -4.52 7.52 -9.85
N VAL A 98 -3.39 6.97 -9.43
CA VAL A 98 -2.63 5.98 -10.19
C VAL A 98 -2.65 4.66 -9.44
N GLU A 99 -3.00 3.59 -10.14
CA GLU A 99 -2.83 2.21 -9.67
C GLU A 99 -1.47 1.67 -10.11
N LEU A 100 -0.74 1.14 -9.14
CA LEU A 100 0.55 0.48 -9.33
C LEU A 100 0.45 -0.95 -8.83
N VAL A 101 0.82 -1.91 -9.67
CA VAL A 101 0.83 -3.34 -9.32
C VAL A 101 2.26 -3.82 -9.24
N ALA A 102 2.64 -4.44 -8.12
CA ALA A 102 4.04 -4.76 -7.84
C ALA A 102 4.62 -5.85 -8.75
N THR A 103 3.78 -6.63 -9.46
CA THR A 103 4.21 -7.57 -10.51
C THR A 103 4.41 -6.90 -11.87
N ALA A 104 3.93 -5.67 -12.07
CA ALA A 104 4.12 -4.89 -13.30
C ALA A 104 5.44 -4.08 -13.28
N LYS A 105 6.43 -4.56 -12.49
CA LYS A 105 7.76 -3.95 -12.42
C LYS A 105 8.51 -4.23 -13.71
N GLY A 106 8.99 -3.16 -14.34
CA GLY A 106 9.82 -3.18 -15.52
C GLY A 106 11.15 -2.48 -15.28
N VAL A 107 12.05 -2.64 -16.24
CA VAL A 107 13.32 -1.92 -16.30
C VAL A 107 13.53 -1.41 -17.72
N VAL A 108 14.11 -0.22 -17.84
CA VAL A 108 14.59 0.31 -19.12
C VAL A 108 16.05 0.73 -18.99
N PRO A 109 16.85 0.62 -20.06
CA PRO A 109 18.21 1.16 -20.04
C PRO A 109 18.18 2.68 -19.85
N LYS A 110 19.09 3.21 -19.02
CA LYS A 110 19.27 4.67 -18.85
C LYS A 110 19.55 5.37 -20.18
N GLU A 111 20.33 4.74 -21.05
CA GLU A 111 20.64 5.25 -22.38
C GLU A 111 19.39 5.46 -23.23
N ALA A 112 18.41 4.55 -23.14
CA ALA A 112 17.15 4.68 -23.86
C ALA A 112 16.29 5.81 -23.27
N LEU A 113 16.28 5.95 -21.94
CA LEU A 113 15.50 6.99 -21.24
C LEU A 113 16.14 8.39 -21.34
N ALA A 114 17.45 8.49 -21.59
CA ALA A 114 18.20 9.75 -21.62
C ALA A 114 17.66 10.76 -22.64
N ALA A 115 17.04 10.28 -23.73
CA ALA A 115 16.43 11.12 -24.76
C ALA A 115 15.12 11.81 -24.33
N PHE A 116 14.57 11.42 -23.18
CA PHE A 116 13.26 11.88 -22.69
C PHE A 116 13.38 12.68 -21.40
N ALA A 117 12.35 13.49 -21.16
CA ALA A 117 12.15 14.20 -19.91
C ALA A 117 10.92 13.65 -19.16
N PRO A 118 10.86 13.84 -17.83
CA PRO A 118 9.66 13.57 -17.05
C PRO A 118 8.44 14.31 -17.59
N ASP A 119 7.27 13.70 -17.48
CA ASP A 119 6.00 14.37 -17.73
C ASP A 119 5.72 15.39 -16.61
N THR A 120 5.88 16.67 -16.93
CA THR A 120 5.67 17.78 -16.00
C THR A 120 4.21 18.04 -15.67
N ALA A 121 3.27 17.40 -16.36
CA ALA A 121 1.86 17.46 -15.97
C ALA A 121 1.60 16.72 -14.66
N PHE A 122 2.48 15.80 -14.26
CA PHE A 122 2.34 15.01 -13.05
C PHE A 122 3.19 15.52 -11.90
N SER A 123 2.63 15.50 -10.69
CA SER A 123 3.41 15.67 -9.48
C SER A 123 2.90 14.76 -8.36
N PHE A 124 3.85 14.23 -7.59
CA PHE A 124 3.57 13.44 -6.40
C PHE A 124 3.84 14.32 -5.17
N SER A 125 2.91 14.31 -4.22
CA SER A 125 3.14 14.93 -2.93
C SER A 125 4.22 14.17 -2.13
N GLY A 126 4.82 14.80 -1.12
CA GLY A 126 5.74 14.12 -0.21
C GLY A 126 5.11 12.90 0.49
N LYS A 127 3.82 13.00 0.81
CA LYS A 127 2.98 11.91 1.34
C LYS A 127 2.89 10.75 0.34
N SER A 128 2.55 11.03 -0.92
CA SER A 128 2.46 10.05 -2.00
C SER A 128 3.80 9.34 -2.25
N LEU A 129 4.91 10.09 -2.26
CA LEU A 129 6.25 9.51 -2.37
C LEU A 129 6.61 8.65 -1.16
N SER A 130 6.19 9.04 0.05
CA SER A 130 6.36 8.21 1.26
C SER A 130 5.60 6.88 1.14
N ALA A 131 4.34 6.92 0.71
CA ALA A 131 3.53 5.73 0.48
C ALA A 131 4.14 4.83 -0.61
N LEU A 132 4.63 5.39 -1.71
CA LEU A 132 5.32 4.65 -2.77
C LEU A 132 6.56 3.92 -2.24
N ARG A 133 7.44 4.61 -1.50
CA ARG A 133 8.65 4.01 -0.92
C ARG A 133 8.32 2.90 0.09
N SER A 134 7.35 3.15 0.96
CA SER A 134 6.86 2.16 1.93
C SER A 134 6.33 0.91 1.21
N TRP A 135 5.55 1.11 0.14
CA TRP A 135 5.01 0.02 -0.67
C TRP A 135 6.09 -0.76 -1.43
N LEU A 136 7.12 -0.11 -1.98
CA LEU A 136 8.23 -0.81 -2.64
C LEU A 136 8.99 -1.73 -1.66
N GLY A 137 9.16 -1.29 -0.41
CA GLY A 137 9.80 -2.09 0.65
C GLY A 137 8.89 -3.16 1.27
N VAL A 138 7.59 -3.08 1.07
CA VAL A 138 6.60 -3.83 1.85
C VAL A 138 6.74 -5.34 1.72
N ARG A 139 7.14 -5.83 0.54
CA ARG A 139 7.29 -7.26 0.25
C ARG A 139 8.45 -7.89 1.03
N TYR A 140 9.45 -7.09 1.38
CA TYR A 140 10.63 -7.52 2.13
C TYR A 140 10.43 -7.40 3.65
N ASN A 141 9.50 -6.55 4.07
CA ASN A 141 9.14 -6.32 5.47
C ASN A 141 7.87 -7.09 5.89
N ARG A 142 7.52 -8.16 5.15
CA ARG A 142 6.35 -8.98 5.46
C ARG A 142 6.59 -9.77 6.75
N THR A 143 5.77 -9.46 7.74
CA THR A 143 5.52 -10.32 8.89
C THR A 143 4.29 -11.17 8.61
N ALA A 144 4.21 -12.36 9.21
CA ALA A 144 3.04 -13.22 9.15
C ALA A 144 2.42 -13.33 10.54
N PHE A 145 1.09 -13.31 10.62
CA PHE A 145 0.39 -13.69 11.84
C PHE A 145 0.32 -15.21 11.98
N PRO A 146 0.14 -15.75 13.20
CA PRO A 146 -0.05 -17.19 13.39
C PRO A 146 -1.21 -17.74 12.56
N ASP A 147 -1.00 -18.86 11.86
CA ASP A 147 -2.03 -19.48 11.01
C ASP A 147 -3.36 -19.73 11.76
N PRO A 148 -3.37 -20.26 13.00
CA PRO A 148 -4.62 -20.48 13.71
C PRO A 148 -5.41 -19.19 14.00
N PHE A 149 -4.73 -18.05 14.16
CA PHE A 149 -5.39 -16.75 14.30
C PHE A 149 -6.01 -16.31 12.97
N VAL A 150 -5.26 -16.41 11.87
CA VAL A 150 -5.74 -16.07 10.53
C VAL A 150 -6.93 -16.93 10.13
N ASP A 151 -6.89 -18.23 10.44
CA ASP A 151 -7.98 -19.17 10.20
C ASP A 151 -9.25 -18.77 10.97
N ARG A 152 -9.14 -18.39 12.25
CA ARG A 152 -10.28 -17.94 13.06
C ARG A 152 -10.92 -16.67 12.49
N LEU A 153 -10.14 -15.72 11.99
CA LEU A 153 -10.66 -14.52 11.31
C LEU A 153 -11.37 -14.88 10.00
N SER A 154 -10.77 -15.76 9.21
CA SER A 154 -11.27 -16.17 7.90
C SER A 154 -12.57 -17.00 8.00
N GLN A 155 -12.63 -17.93 8.95
CA GLN A 155 -13.80 -18.79 9.18
C GLN A 155 -15.02 -17.98 9.63
N SER A 156 -14.82 -16.95 10.45
CA SER A 156 -15.89 -16.05 10.91
C SER A 156 -16.24 -14.95 9.89
N LYS A 157 -15.44 -14.83 8.82
CA LYS A 157 -15.46 -13.76 7.81
C LYS A 157 -15.21 -12.36 8.39
N VAL A 158 -14.57 -12.27 9.55
CA VAL A 158 -14.24 -10.99 10.20
C VAL A 158 -13.19 -10.24 9.37
N ASP A 159 -12.21 -10.94 8.81
CA ASP A 159 -11.23 -10.39 7.86
C ASP A 159 -11.89 -9.62 6.70
N ARG A 160 -12.85 -10.24 6.00
CA ARG A 160 -13.57 -9.65 4.86
C ARG A 160 -14.45 -8.48 5.29
N ARG A 161 -15.10 -8.59 6.45
CA ARG A 161 -15.95 -7.52 7.01
C ARG A 161 -15.09 -6.34 7.46
N LEU A 162 -13.93 -6.60 8.05
CA LEU A 162 -12.98 -5.60 8.50
C LEU A 162 -12.49 -4.77 7.31
N ALA A 163 -12.06 -5.40 6.22
CA ALA A 163 -11.69 -4.67 5.00
C ALA A 163 -12.83 -3.82 4.42
N LYS A 164 -14.07 -4.30 4.52
CA LYS A 164 -15.24 -3.55 4.04
C LYS A 164 -15.55 -2.31 4.89
N ILE A 165 -15.37 -2.37 6.22
CA ILE A 165 -15.57 -1.19 7.08
C ILE A 165 -14.40 -0.20 7.00
N ILE A 166 -13.19 -0.69 6.67
CA ILE A 166 -12.01 0.15 6.48
C ILE A 166 -12.03 0.87 5.14
N GLU A 167 -12.53 0.24 4.08
CA GLU A 167 -12.50 0.75 2.71
C GLU A 167 -12.90 2.23 2.58
N PRO A 168 -14.01 2.72 3.17
CA PRO A 168 -14.45 4.10 2.98
C PRO A 168 -13.52 5.15 3.59
N VAL A 169 -12.79 4.79 4.64
CA VAL A 169 -11.87 5.67 5.38
C VAL A 169 -10.40 5.29 5.16
N GLY A 170 -10.14 4.36 4.25
CA GLY A 170 -8.84 3.73 4.12
C GLY A 170 -7.73 4.70 3.68
N ASN A 171 -8.06 5.74 2.93
CA ASN A 171 -7.12 6.79 2.56
C ASN A 171 -6.67 7.66 3.76
N LEU A 172 -7.43 7.67 4.86
CA LEU A 172 -7.07 8.34 6.11
C LEU A 172 -6.18 7.48 7.01
N LEU A 173 -6.14 6.15 6.80
CA LEU A 173 -5.37 5.23 7.63
C LEU A 173 -4.03 4.91 6.97
N SER A 174 -2.93 5.31 7.61
CA SER A 174 -1.59 4.98 7.14
C SER A 174 -1.18 3.56 7.52
N ALA A 175 -1.63 3.06 8.67
CA ALA A 175 -1.42 1.69 9.08
C ALA A 175 -2.50 1.19 10.03
N ILE A 176 -2.68 -0.13 10.02
CA ILE A 176 -3.49 -0.85 10.99
C ILE A 176 -2.56 -1.87 11.61
N TYR A 177 -2.44 -1.88 12.92
CA TYR A 177 -1.57 -2.81 13.62
C TYR A 177 -2.37 -3.76 14.49
N PHE A 178 -1.98 -5.03 14.47
CA PHE A 178 -2.44 -6.04 15.41
C PHE A 178 -1.32 -6.36 16.39
N ASP A 179 -1.63 -6.28 17.67
CA ASP A 179 -0.85 -6.85 18.76
C ASP A 179 -1.60 -8.08 19.26
N ILE A 180 -1.05 -9.26 18.95
CA ILE A 180 -1.61 -10.57 19.31
C ILE A 180 -0.86 -11.05 20.55
N ASP A 181 -1.59 -11.31 21.63
CA ASP A 181 -1.08 -11.84 22.91
C ASP A 181 0.08 -11.03 23.52
N GLY A 182 0.16 -9.74 23.21
CA GLY A 182 1.28 -8.88 23.64
C GLY A 182 2.59 -9.23 22.94
N GLY A 183 2.54 -9.77 21.72
CA GLY A 183 3.68 -10.24 20.95
C GLY A 183 4.27 -11.56 21.41
N LYS A 184 3.55 -12.34 22.24
CA LYS A 184 4.00 -13.63 22.74
C LYS A 184 3.48 -14.77 21.87
N GLU A 185 4.32 -15.76 21.62
CA GLU A 185 3.86 -17.02 21.00
C GLU A 185 3.16 -17.87 22.07
N ILE A 186 1.83 -17.88 22.02
CA ILE A 186 0.99 -18.71 22.89
C ILE A 186 0.32 -19.80 22.04
N ASP A 187 0.34 -21.03 22.54
CA ASP A 187 -0.39 -22.13 21.90
C ASP A 187 -1.88 -22.07 22.30
N HIS A 188 -2.74 -21.83 21.31
CA HIS A 188 -4.19 -21.77 21.45
C HIS A 188 -4.90 -23.05 20.92
N SER A 189 -4.18 -24.17 20.84
CA SER A 189 -4.72 -25.48 20.44
C SER A 189 -5.81 -26.01 21.39
N ASP A 190 -5.84 -25.50 22.63
CA ASP A 190 -6.87 -25.78 23.63
C ASP A 190 -8.21 -25.07 23.37
N GLY A 191 -8.29 -24.24 22.34
CA GLY A 191 -9.47 -23.46 21.98
C GLY A 191 -9.61 -22.15 22.74
N SER A 192 -8.64 -21.78 23.59
CA SER A 192 -8.62 -20.46 24.24
C SER A 192 -8.58 -19.33 23.20
N PRO A 193 -9.23 -18.18 23.45
CA PRO A 193 -9.26 -17.08 22.50
C PRO A 193 -7.90 -16.37 22.43
N PHE A 194 -7.50 -15.94 21.24
CA PHE A 194 -6.36 -15.02 21.06
C PHE A 194 -6.70 -13.66 21.68
N GLU A 195 -5.78 -13.04 22.41
CA GLU A 195 -5.94 -11.66 22.83
C GLU A 195 -5.49 -10.72 21.71
N LEU A 196 -6.38 -9.82 21.28
CA LEU A 196 -6.10 -8.89 20.20
C LEU A 196 -6.21 -7.45 20.67
N LYS A 197 -5.19 -6.63 20.36
CA LYS A 197 -5.32 -5.18 20.32
C LYS A 197 -5.14 -4.67 18.91
N ILE A 198 -5.97 -3.71 18.53
CA ILE A 198 -5.94 -3.06 17.22
C ILE A 198 -5.54 -1.60 17.44
N VAL A 199 -4.52 -1.15 16.71
CA VAL A 199 -4.10 0.25 16.67
C VAL A 199 -4.29 0.79 15.26
N LEU A 200 -5.13 1.81 15.12
CA LEU A 200 -5.39 2.54 13.89
C LEU A 200 -4.49 3.77 13.83
N ALA A 201 -3.46 3.74 12.99
CA ALA A 201 -2.57 4.89 12.80
C ALA A 201 -3.05 5.74 11.63
N TYR A 202 -3.13 7.05 11.85
CA TYR A 202 -3.56 8.03 10.84
C TYR A 202 -2.71 9.29 10.92
N PRO A 203 -2.37 9.92 9.78
CA PRO A 203 -1.79 11.25 9.79
C PRO A 203 -2.88 12.29 10.04
N LEU A 204 -2.51 13.41 10.66
CA LEU A 204 -3.44 14.51 10.92
C LEU A 204 -3.99 15.12 9.61
N GLY A 205 -3.21 15.12 8.53
CA GLY A 205 -3.64 15.65 7.24
C GLY A 205 -3.99 17.15 7.29
N ASP A 206 -4.82 17.58 6.34
CA ASP A 206 -5.25 18.99 6.22
C ASP A 206 -6.45 19.33 7.12
N ASP A 207 -7.27 18.33 7.47
CA ASP A 207 -8.40 18.45 8.41
C ASP A 207 -8.26 17.40 9.53
N PRO A 208 -7.51 17.73 10.60
CA PRO A 208 -7.23 16.82 11.70
C PRO A 208 -8.47 16.39 12.47
N ASP A 209 -9.44 17.29 12.63
CA ASP A 209 -10.67 17.03 13.39
C ASP A 209 -11.53 16.03 12.62
N GLN A 210 -11.72 16.23 11.32
CA GLN A 210 -12.45 15.28 10.48
C GLN A 210 -11.75 13.91 10.46
N ALA A 211 -10.43 13.87 10.33
CA ALA A 211 -9.68 12.62 10.32
C ALA A 211 -9.85 11.85 11.64
N ALA A 212 -9.75 12.54 12.78
CA ALA A 212 -9.96 11.94 14.09
C ALA A 212 -11.40 11.39 14.23
N ASP A 213 -12.41 12.17 13.87
CA ASP A 213 -13.82 11.76 13.94
C ASP A 213 -14.12 10.51 13.10
N GLU A 214 -13.60 10.44 11.88
CA GLU A 214 -13.82 9.28 10.99
C GLU A 214 -13.10 8.03 11.50
N VAL A 215 -11.90 8.18 12.06
CA VAL A 215 -11.15 7.05 12.63
C VAL A 215 -11.78 6.57 13.95
N GLU A 216 -12.27 7.47 14.81
CA GLU A 216 -12.99 7.10 16.03
C GLU A 216 -14.29 6.35 15.71
N LYS A 217 -15.05 6.77 14.69
CA LYS A 217 -16.20 6.01 14.18
C LYS A 217 -15.81 4.62 13.73
N LEU A 218 -14.65 4.48 13.07
CA LEU A 218 -14.14 3.18 12.65
C LEU A 218 -13.76 2.31 13.86
N GLU A 219 -13.17 2.87 14.92
CA GLU A 219 -12.89 2.12 16.16
C GLU A 219 -14.15 1.46 16.72
N ILE A 220 -15.24 2.22 16.81
CA ILE A 220 -16.53 1.73 17.28
C ILE A 220 -17.05 0.62 16.37
N GLN A 221 -16.99 0.80 15.05
CA GLN A 221 -17.43 -0.22 14.08
C GLN A 221 -16.62 -1.51 14.17
N ILE A 222 -15.31 -1.41 14.41
CA ILE A 222 -14.42 -2.56 14.61
C ILE A 222 -14.78 -3.25 15.92
N ALA A 223 -14.92 -2.52 17.03
CA ALA A 223 -15.28 -3.10 18.32
C ALA A 223 -16.61 -3.86 18.24
N ASP A 224 -17.62 -3.23 17.65
CA ASP A 224 -18.93 -3.82 17.36
C ASP A 224 -18.83 -5.10 16.52
N LEU A 225 -17.98 -5.10 15.49
CA LEU A 225 -17.78 -6.27 14.61
C LEU A 225 -17.23 -7.45 15.40
N PHE A 226 -16.20 -7.23 16.22
CA PHE A 226 -15.58 -8.28 17.02
C PHE A 226 -16.52 -8.77 18.12
N GLU A 227 -17.20 -7.88 18.84
CA GLU A 227 -18.16 -8.26 19.88
C GLU A 227 -19.30 -9.11 19.29
N LYS A 228 -19.91 -8.68 18.19
CA LYS A 228 -20.98 -9.44 17.50
C LYS A 228 -20.52 -10.80 16.98
N LYS A 229 -19.22 -11.01 16.79
CA LYS A 229 -18.69 -12.23 16.15
C LYS A 229 -18.07 -13.20 17.13
N TYR A 230 -17.45 -12.71 18.18
CA TYR A 230 -16.61 -13.50 19.06
C TYR A 230 -17.03 -13.40 20.52
N PHE A 231 -17.94 -12.50 20.91
CA PHE A 231 -18.39 -12.43 22.29
C PHE A 231 -19.75 -13.13 22.47
N ASP A 232 -19.75 -14.19 23.27
CA ASP A 232 -20.98 -14.86 23.70
C ASP A 232 -21.57 -14.11 24.91
N GLN A 233 -22.61 -13.31 24.65
CA GLN A 233 -23.32 -12.54 25.67
C GLN A 233 -23.97 -13.43 26.75
N ALA A 234 -24.40 -14.65 26.40
CA ALA A 234 -25.06 -15.55 27.35
C ALA A 234 -24.05 -16.20 28.30
N ALA A 235 -22.87 -16.54 27.79
CA ALA A 235 -21.79 -17.13 28.58
C ALA A 235 -20.82 -16.09 29.18
N GLY A 236 -20.92 -14.82 28.76
CA GLY A 236 -20.04 -13.73 29.20
C GLY A 236 -18.57 -13.95 28.84
N LYS A 237 -18.29 -14.62 27.72
CA LYS A 237 -16.93 -15.03 27.34
C LYS A 237 -16.66 -14.80 25.85
N TRP A 238 -15.39 -14.60 25.54
CA TRP A 238 -14.91 -14.56 24.17
C TRP A 238 -14.63 -15.98 23.65
N ASP A 239 -14.96 -16.20 22.38
CA ASP A 239 -14.69 -17.42 21.62
C ASP A 239 -13.84 -17.05 20.38
N GLY A 240 -12.78 -17.79 20.11
CA GLY A 240 -11.88 -17.53 18.98
C GLY A 240 -10.92 -16.34 19.15
N VAL A 241 -11.42 -15.10 19.20
CA VAL A 241 -10.59 -13.88 19.32
C VAL A 241 -11.22 -12.90 20.29
N ALA A 242 -10.49 -12.57 21.37
CA ALA A 242 -10.89 -11.59 22.36
C ALA A 242 -10.30 -10.21 22.02
N LEU A 243 -11.14 -9.29 21.54
CA LEU A 243 -10.70 -7.90 21.34
C LEU A 243 -10.54 -7.21 22.70
N LYS A 244 -9.30 -6.96 23.10
CA LYS A 244 -8.96 -6.29 24.36
C LYS A 244 -9.01 -4.78 24.23
N GLN A 245 -8.62 -4.27 23.06
CA GLN A 245 -8.57 -2.85 22.78
C GLN A 245 -8.64 -2.59 21.27
N CYS A 246 -9.41 -1.60 20.86
CA CYS A 246 -9.27 -0.93 19.58
C CYS A 246 -9.06 0.54 19.89
N MET A 247 -8.01 1.14 19.35
CA MET A 247 -7.69 2.55 19.56
C MET A 247 -7.10 3.16 18.31
N SER A 248 -7.28 4.46 18.12
CA SER A 248 -6.53 5.24 17.15
C SER A 248 -5.40 6.04 17.78
N ILE A 249 -4.43 6.38 16.94
CA ILE A 249 -3.29 7.21 17.31
C ILE A 249 -2.83 8.01 16.10
N SER A 250 -2.55 9.29 16.29
CA SER A 250 -1.93 10.10 15.24
C SER A 250 -0.51 9.59 14.96
N GLU A 251 -0.03 9.73 13.72
CA GLU A 251 1.38 9.44 13.41
C GLU A 251 2.35 10.30 14.23
N ASP A 252 1.94 11.52 14.58
CA ASP A 252 2.73 12.45 15.40
C ASP A 252 2.93 11.93 16.83
N ASP A 253 1.97 11.16 17.34
CA ASP A 253 2.01 10.56 18.69
C ASP A 253 2.53 9.11 18.69
N LEU A 254 2.62 8.47 17.53
CA LEU A 254 3.11 7.10 17.39
C LEU A 254 4.64 7.08 17.35
N SER A 255 5.26 6.91 18.53
CA SER A 255 6.72 6.80 18.61
C SER A 255 7.25 5.61 17.82
N VAL A 256 8.43 5.78 17.22
CA VAL A 256 9.16 4.72 16.49
C VAL A 256 9.35 3.46 17.34
N SER A 257 9.58 3.63 18.66
CA SER A 257 9.72 2.52 19.59
C SER A 257 8.45 1.67 19.71
N LYS A 258 7.26 2.31 19.72
CA LYS A 258 5.97 1.60 19.72
C LYS A 258 5.72 0.93 18.38
N ALA A 259 5.90 1.67 17.27
CA ALA A 259 5.66 1.15 15.93
C ALA A 259 6.48 -0.13 15.63
N ARG A 260 7.72 -0.22 16.12
CA ARG A 260 8.60 -1.40 15.93
C ARG A 260 8.12 -2.68 16.63
N LEU A 261 7.28 -2.57 17.65
CA LEU A 261 6.73 -3.71 18.38
C LEU A 261 5.38 -4.16 17.80
N LEU A 262 4.80 -3.35 16.92
CA LEU A 262 3.49 -3.57 16.34
C LEU A 262 3.61 -4.31 15.01
N THR A 263 2.71 -5.26 14.76
CA THR A 263 2.67 -6.01 13.50
C THR A 263 1.59 -5.43 12.61
N GLN A 264 1.96 -4.90 11.44
CA GLN A 264 0.99 -4.29 10.53
C GLN A 264 0.06 -5.36 9.95
N TRP A 265 -1.23 -5.19 10.15
CA TRP A 265 -2.26 -5.95 9.44
C TRP A 265 -2.42 -5.42 8.02
N ARG A 266 -2.27 -6.33 7.05
CA ARG A 266 -2.32 -6.05 5.62
C ARG A 266 -3.40 -6.89 4.98
N LEU A 267 -3.94 -6.44 3.86
CA LEU A 267 -5.04 -7.14 3.18
C LEU A 267 -4.62 -8.46 2.50
N GLU A 268 -3.34 -8.80 2.55
CA GLU A 268 -2.82 -10.06 1.99
C GLU A 268 -3.50 -11.29 2.59
N TYR A 269 -3.81 -11.26 3.88
CA TYR A 269 -4.41 -12.39 4.60
C TYR A 269 -5.79 -12.78 4.08
N MET A 270 -6.49 -11.88 3.38
CA MET A 270 -7.78 -12.16 2.73
C MET A 270 -7.65 -12.89 1.39
N THR A 271 -6.45 -12.83 0.77
CA THR A 271 -6.20 -13.24 -0.62
C THR A 271 -5.39 -14.53 -0.75
N LEU A 272 -5.05 -15.18 0.37
CA LEU A 272 -4.35 -16.48 0.35
C LEU A 272 -5.23 -17.63 -0.14
N LYS A 273 -6.56 -17.41 -0.24
CA LYS A 273 -7.42 -18.26 -1.05
C LYS A 273 -7.41 -17.71 -2.47
N ALA A 274 -6.75 -18.44 -3.37
CA ALA A 274 -7.04 -18.38 -4.79
C ALA A 274 -8.49 -18.87 -4.99
N ASP A 275 -9.48 -18.06 -4.61
CA ASP A 275 -10.86 -18.24 -5.05
C ASP A 275 -10.89 -17.75 -6.52
N GLU A 276 -11.43 -18.59 -7.41
CA GLU A 276 -11.37 -18.58 -8.89
C GLU A 276 -11.97 -17.35 -9.62
N GLU A 277 -12.06 -16.19 -9.00
CA GLU A 277 -12.42 -14.93 -9.68
C GLU A 277 -11.45 -13.82 -9.25
N GLN A 278 -10.24 -13.87 -9.81
CA GLN A 278 -9.40 -12.68 -9.90
C GLN A 278 -9.82 -11.88 -11.13
N PRO A 279 -10.16 -10.58 -11.01
CA PRO A 279 -10.06 -9.70 -12.16
C PRO A 279 -8.58 -9.67 -12.57
N GLY A 280 -8.26 -10.29 -13.71
CA GLY A 280 -6.90 -10.36 -14.25
C GLY A 280 -6.26 -11.76 -14.34
N ALA A 281 -7.03 -12.85 -14.27
CA ALA A 281 -6.52 -14.14 -14.75
C ALA A 281 -6.51 -14.15 -16.30
N PRO A 282 -5.39 -14.47 -16.96
CA PRO A 282 -5.34 -14.59 -18.41
C PRO A 282 -6.11 -15.83 -18.88
N ASP A 283 -6.82 -15.72 -20.00
CA ASP A 283 -7.20 -16.86 -20.83
C ASP A 283 -5.96 -17.61 -21.37
#